data_AF-A0A947X6F4-F1
#
_entry.id   AF-A0A947X6F4-F1
#
_cell.length_a   1.000
_cell.length_b   1.000
_cell.length_c   1.000
_cell.angle_alpha   90.00
_cell.angle_beta   90.00
_cell.angle_gamma   90.00
#
_symmetry.space_group_name_H-M   'P 1'
#
loop_
_entity.id
_entity.type
_entity.pdbx_description
1 polymer ?
#
loop_
_entity_poly.entity_id
_entity_poly.type
_entity_poly.pdbx_seq_one_letter_code
_entity_poly.pdbx_strand_id
1 'polypeptide(L)'
;MANHIRYIRRRVNGIYYYERRVPRAVLDRHDEWHAQFGGKALYRVSLRTRKQADALAVGQKVHGDFERRLSTLCGDGSAVSTAYDNATRTVTPALLGKISAEARERVARPWAQQLVRAELGSHDEDELQRMIEEREWDAKQLLGILRDRQGGGDPVMRNLTEQVEWLVHSERLDAPPNSAARATISRALREGLLEGQRDIDAMLSGSTSAIPHERLSKARGGAPRISEVMSAYVDRLRAPRTIREAEGAVTSFIMAVGDLPL
;
A
#
# COMPACT_ATOMS: atom_id res chain seq x y z
N MET A 1 25.91 7.45 20.32
CA MET A 1 24.49 7.33 19.89
C MET A 1 24.26 5.88 19.48
N ALA A 2 23.38 5.16 20.18
CA ALA A 2 23.22 3.71 20.02
C ALA A 2 22.46 3.39 18.73
N ASN A 3 23.15 2.77 17.76
CA ASN A 3 22.57 2.29 16.51
C ASN A 3 21.41 1.32 16.79
N HIS A 4 20.18 1.78 16.56
CA HIS A 4 19.00 0.92 16.56
C HIS A 4 19.08 -0.03 15.35
N ILE A 5 19.48 -1.27 15.58
CA ILE A 5 19.49 -2.29 14.52
C ILE A 5 18.04 -2.68 14.24
N ARG A 6 17.49 -2.15 13.14
CA ARG A 6 16.10 -2.29 12.65
C ARG A 6 15.60 -3.73 12.49
N TYR A 7 16.51 -4.70 12.46
CA TYR A 7 16.27 -6.11 12.16
C TYR A 7 16.08 -6.98 13.41
N ILE A 8 16.15 -6.40 14.61
CA ILE A 8 15.91 -7.13 15.85
C ILE A 8 14.42 -7.10 16.18
N ARG A 9 13.83 -8.29 16.33
CA ARG A 9 12.43 -8.51 16.67
C ARG A 9 12.33 -9.31 17.96
N ARG A 10 11.21 -9.19 18.67
CA ARG A 10 10.91 -9.94 19.90
C ARG A 10 9.87 -11.01 19.61
N ARG A 11 10.08 -12.23 20.10
CA ARG A 11 9.08 -13.32 20.05
C ARG A 11 8.08 -13.17 21.21
N VAL A 12 6.95 -13.88 21.09
CA VAL A 12 5.93 -13.98 22.16
C VAL A 12 6.53 -14.51 23.47
N ASN A 13 7.51 -15.43 23.40
CA ASN A 13 8.23 -15.95 24.57
C ASN A 13 9.30 -14.99 25.15
N GLY A 14 9.33 -13.74 24.66
CA GLY A 14 10.20 -12.68 25.13
C GLY A 14 11.64 -12.70 24.60
N ILE A 15 12.03 -13.71 23.81
CA ILE A 15 13.38 -13.82 23.24
C ILE A 15 13.53 -12.97 21.98
N TYR A 16 14.64 -12.24 21.87
CA TYR A 16 14.98 -11.47 20.68
C TYR A 16 15.59 -12.32 19.57
N TYR A 17 15.32 -11.97 18.32
CA TYR A 17 15.89 -12.59 17.14
C TYR A 17 16.20 -11.54 16.07
N TYR A 18 17.21 -11.79 15.25
CA TYR A 18 17.54 -11.03 14.06
C TYR A 18 16.77 -11.60 12.87
N GLU A 19 16.16 -10.75 12.06
CA GLU A 19 15.48 -11.14 10.82
C GLU A 19 15.72 -10.13 9.70
N ARG A 20 16.24 -10.62 8.57
CA ARG A 20 16.42 -9.82 7.35
C ARG A 20 16.24 -10.65 6.09
N ARG A 21 15.64 -10.05 5.06
CA ARG A 21 15.52 -10.66 3.73
C ARG A 21 16.83 -10.56 2.96
N VAL A 22 17.17 -11.63 2.26
CA VAL A 22 18.29 -11.66 1.31
C VAL A 22 17.88 -10.85 0.07
N PRO A 23 18.73 -9.94 -0.45
CA PRO A 23 18.44 -9.17 -1.66
C PRO A 23 18.17 -10.07 -2.87
N ARG A 24 17.28 -9.63 -3.76
CA ARG A 24 16.91 -10.40 -4.97
C ARG A 24 18.11 -10.73 -5.87
N ALA A 25 19.03 -9.78 -6.02
CA ALA A 25 20.26 -9.97 -6.79
C ALA A 25 21.13 -11.15 -6.30
N VAL A 26 21.02 -11.50 -5.01
CA VAL A 26 21.68 -12.69 -4.44
C VAL A 26 20.82 -13.94 -4.64
N LEU A 27 19.49 -13.84 -4.53
CA LEU A 27 18.57 -14.95 -4.80
C LEU A 27 18.67 -15.46 -6.24
N ASP A 28 18.93 -14.56 -7.19
CA ASP A 28 19.10 -14.89 -8.60
C ASP A 28 20.40 -15.71 -8.86
N ARG A 29 21.33 -15.76 -7.88
CA ARG A 29 22.55 -16.58 -7.91
C ARG A 29 22.37 -17.84 -7.06
N HIS A 30 21.66 -18.81 -7.63
CA HIS A 30 21.12 -19.96 -6.91
C HIS A 30 22.16 -20.76 -6.08
N ASP A 31 23.29 -21.13 -6.66
CA ASP A 31 24.29 -22.00 -6.01
C ASP A 31 25.03 -21.29 -4.86
N GLU A 32 25.39 -20.03 -5.11
CA GLU A 32 26.04 -19.12 -4.17
C GLU A 32 25.14 -18.78 -2.97
N TRP A 33 23.87 -18.49 -3.24
CA TRP A 33 22.85 -18.26 -2.22
C TRP A 33 22.61 -19.51 -1.36
N HIS A 34 22.56 -20.69 -1.99
CA HIS A 34 22.44 -21.95 -1.27
C HIS A 34 23.63 -22.19 -0.34
N ALA A 35 24.86 -21.94 -0.78
CA ALA A 35 26.07 -22.13 0.01
C ALA A 35 26.13 -21.17 1.23
N GLN A 36 25.78 -19.90 1.06
CA GLN A 36 25.95 -18.88 2.11
C GLN A 36 24.72 -18.71 3.02
N PHE A 37 23.52 -18.90 2.50
CA PHE A 37 22.26 -18.66 3.24
C PHE A 37 21.40 -19.92 3.39
N GLY A 38 21.88 -21.08 2.92
CA GLY A 38 21.21 -22.37 3.08
C GLY A 38 19.88 -22.46 2.32
N GLY A 39 19.75 -21.75 1.19
CA GLY A 39 18.53 -21.76 0.37
C GLY A 39 17.35 -21.03 1.02
N LYS A 40 17.60 -20.12 1.97
CA LYS A 40 16.55 -19.34 2.63
C LYS A 40 16.57 -17.91 2.14
N ALA A 41 15.41 -17.42 1.68
CA ALA A 41 15.23 -16.02 1.30
C ALA A 41 15.19 -15.08 2.52
N LEU A 42 14.97 -15.65 3.72
CA LEU A 42 14.93 -14.93 4.98
C LEU A 42 16.02 -15.45 5.92
N TYR A 43 16.98 -14.58 6.24
CA TYR A 43 18.02 -14.85 7.21
C TYR A 43 17.50 -14.54 8.62
N ARG A 44 17.27 -15.59 9.41
CA ARG A 44 16.72 -15.48 10.76
C ARG A 44 17.63 -16.18 11.77
N VAL A 45 18.06 -15.46 12.79
CA VAL A 45 18.95 -15.98 13.85
C VAL A 45 18.41 -15.59 15.22
N SER A 46 18.29 -16.56 16.13
CA SER A 46 17.90 -16.27 17.52
C SER A 46 19.07 -15.63 18.27
N LEU A 47 18.83 -14.52 18.96
CA LEU A 47 19.85 -13.82 19.76
C LEU A 47 19.96 -14.40 21.18
N ARG A 48 19.10 -15.36 21.53
CA ARG A 48 19.10 -16.10 22.81
C ARG A 48 19.11 -15.22 24.06
N THR A 49 18.63 -13.99 23.97
CA THR A 49 18.52 -13.06 25.10
C THR A 49 17.11 -12.46 25.19
N ARG A 50 16.69 -12.14 26.42
CA ARG A 50 15.46 -11.40 26.73
C ARG A 50 15.73 -9.94 27.08
N LYS A 51 17.00 -9.56 27.26
CA LYS A 51 17.42 -8.19 27.58
C LYS A 51 17.69 -7.43 26.29
N GLN A 52 17.10 -6.24 26.17
CA GLN A 52 17.18 -5.44 24.94
C GLN A 52 18.61 -4.95 24.65
N ALA A 53 19.35 -4.53 25.68
CA ALA A 53 20.74 -4.06 25.53
C ALA A 53 21.65 -5.16 24.96
N ASP A 54 21.57 -6.37 25.52
CA ASP A 54 22.32 -7.54 25.03
C ASP A 54 21.88 -7.93 23.61
N ALA A 55 20.58 -7.80 23.31
CA ALA A 55 20.07 -8.07 21.97
C ALA A 55 20.67 -7.12 20.93
N LEU A 56 20.84 -5.84 21.26
CA LEU A 56 21.49 -4.87 20.37
C LEU A 56 22.96 -5.23 20.12
N ALA A 57 23.72 -5.56 21.18
CA ALA A 57 25.13 -5.93 21.05
C ALA A 57 25.34 -7.22 20.23
N VAL A 58 24.59 -8.29 20.55
CA VAL A 58 24.66 -9.56 19.80
C VAL A 58 24.12 -9.39 18.38
N GLY A 59 23.06 -8.59 18.21
CA GLY A 59 22.49 -8.28 16.90
C GLY A 59 23.47 -7.56 15.98
N GLN A 60 24.37 -6.74 16.51
CA GLN A 60 25.40 -6.06 15.72
C GLN A 60 26.39 -7.05 15.12
N LYS A 61 26.80 -8.07 15.89
CA LYS A 61 27.67 -9.14 15.41
C LYS A 61 26.99 -9.96 14.31
N VAL A 62 25.73 -10.35 14.52
CA VAL A 62 24.93 -11.10 13.53
C VAL A 62 24.73 -10.29 12.25
N HIS A 63 24.51 -8.97 12.37
CA HIS A 63 24.40 -8.09 11.22
C HIS A 63 25.72 -8.02 10.43
N GLY A 64 26.86 -7.89 11.10
CA GLY A 64 28.17 -7.90 10.44
C GLY A 64 28.46 -9.22 9.72
N ASP A 65 28.08 -10.36 10.30
CA ASP A 65 28.22 -11.67 9.64
C ASP A 65 27.31 -11.80 8.41
N PHE A 66 26.11 -11.23 8.45
CA PHE A 66 25.22 -11.18 7.29
C PHE A 66 25.82 -10.33 6.16
N GLU A 67 26.34 -9.14 6.47
CA GLU A 67 26.99 -8.26 5.48
C GLU A 67 28.23 -8.90 4.87
N ARG A 68 29.06 -9.57 5.67
CA ARG A 68 30.23 -10.31 5.18
C ARG A 68 29.84 -11.39 4.18
N ARG A 69 28.74 -12.12 4.43
CA ARG A 69 28.23 -13.12 3.49
C ARG A 69 27.73 -12.49 2.19
N LEU A 70 27.08 -11.31 2.28
CA LEU A 70 26.63 -10.59 1.10
C LEU A 70 27.80 -10.08 0.24
N SER A 71 28.84 -9.52 0.86
CA SER A 71 30.00 -8.99 0.14
C SER A 71 30.73 -10.08 -0.65
N THR A 72 30.87 -11.28 -0.07
CA THR A 72 31.46 -12.43 -0.77
C THR A 72 30.70 -12.79 -2.05
N LEU A 73 29.38 -12.61 -2.06
CA LEU A 73 28.55 -12.93 -3.23
C LEU A 73 28.50 -11.79 -4.24
N CYS A 74 28.43 -10.54 -3.80
CA CYS A 74 28.36 -9.41 -4.73
C CYS A 74 29.71 -9.05 -5.39
N GLY A 75 30.83 -9.56 -4.86
CA GLY A 75 32.19 -9.28 -5.31
C GLY A 75 32.72 -7.95 -4.75
N ASP A 76 34.03 -7.81 -4.52
CA ASP A 76 34.66 -6.64 -3.88
C ASP A 76 34.51 -5.31 -4.67
N GLY A 77 34.05 -5.36 -5.93
CA GLY A 77 33.66 -4.17 -6.73
C GLY A 77 32.19 -3.76 -6.54
N SER A 78 31.42 -4.60 -5.88
CA SER A 78 30.10 -4.31 -5.33
C SER A 78 30.14 -4.73 -3.87
N ALA A 79 31.00 -4.04 -3.11
CA ALA A 79 30.46 -3.44 -1.91
C ALA A 79 29.22 -2.65 -2.38
N VAL A 80 28.07 -3.33 -2.46
CA VAL A 80 26.80 -2.73 -2.10
C VAL A 80 27.11 -2.18 -0.74
N SER A 81 27.57 -0.93 -0.76
CA SER A 81 27.94 -0.18 0.40
C SER A 81 26.65 -0.08 1.17
N THR A 82 26.43 -1.06 2.04
CA THR A 82 25.58 -0.96 3.21
C THR A 82 26.29 -0.08 4.25
N ALA A 83 27.35 0.65 3.88
CA ALA A 83 27.52 1.99 4.42
C ALA A 83 26.30 2.82 4.01
N TYR A 84 25.31 2.79 4.90
CA TYR A 84 24.15 3.68 4.90
C TYR A 84 23.15 3.47 3.77
N ASP A 85 22.29 2.47 3.89
CA ASP A 85 20.90 2.61 3.39
C ASP A 85 20.06 3.49 4.37
N ASN A 86 20.70 4.57 4.84
CA ASN A 86 20.06 5.83 5.23
C ASN A 86 19.87 6.70 3.98
N ALA A 87 19.82 6.11 2.78
CA ALA A 87 19.44 6.82 1.58
C ALA A 87 17.97 7.23 1.76
N THR A 88 17.80 8.42 2.30
CA THR A 88 16.52 9.08 2.40
C THR A 88 16.03 9.34 0.98
N ARG A 89 14.80 8.91 0.69
CA ARG A 89 14.18 9.10 -0.62
C ARG A 89 13.83 10.58 -0.76
N THR A 90 14.23 11.19 -1.85
CA THR A 90 13.85 12.56 -2.17
C THR A 90 12.33 12.68 -2.25
N VAL A 91 11.78 13.76 -1.69
CA VAL A 91 10.35 14.04 -1.77
C VAL A 91 10.00 14.40 -3.21
N THR A 92 9.19 13.55 -3.86
CA THR A 92 8.76 13.77 -5.25
C THR A 92 7.30 14.24 -5.31
N PRO A 93 6.89 14.98 -6.38
CA PRO A 93 5.50 15.39 -6.56
C PRO A 93 4.50 14.23 -6.55
N ALA A 94 4.86 13.08 -7.15
CA ALA A 94 4.03 11.88 -7.16
C ALA A 94 3.79 11.34 -5.74
N LEU A 95 4.81 11.38 -4.88
CA LEU A 95 4.67 10.96 -3.49
C LEU A 95 3.79 11.93 -2.69
N LEU A 96 3.92 13.24 -2.91
CA LEU A 96 3.06 14.25 -2.27
C LEU A 96 1.60 14.06 -2.66
N GLY A 97 1.32 13.78 -3.94
CA GLY A 97 -0.01 13.43 -4.42
C GLY A 97 -0.55 12.16 -3.75
N LYS A 98 0.28 11.12 -3.59
CA LYS A 98 -0.08 9.90 -2.86
C LYS A 98 -0.41 10.19 -1.39
N ILE A 99 0.41 10.97 -0.70
CA ILE A 99 0.19 11.36 0.71
C ILE A 99 -1.13 12.11 0.85
N SER A 100 -1.40 13.07 -0.05
CA SER A 100 -2.67 13.81 -0.06
C SER A 100 -3.86 12.88 -0.27
N ALA A 101 -3.80 11.99 -1.28
CA ALA A 101 -4.88 11.05 -1.58
C ALA A 101 -5.15 10.06 -0.42
N GLU A 102 -4.11 9.51 0.20
CA GLU A 102 -4.27 8.62 1.36
C GLU A 102 -4.86 9.35 2.58
N ALA A 103 -4.48 10.61 2.80
CA ALA A 103 -5.03 11.42 3.88
C ALA A 103 -6.50 11.78 3.65
N ARG A 104 -6.85 12.12 2.41
CA ARG A 104 -8.23 12.33 1.96
C ARG A 104 -9.08 11.09 2.17
N GLU A 105 -8.62 9.93 1.67
CA GLU A 105 -9.35 8.67 1.77
C GLU A 105 -9.56 8.27 3.24
N ARG A 106 -8.55 8.43 4.09
CA ARG A 106 -8.65 8.11 5.53
C ARG A 106 -9.79 8.86 6.23
N VAL A 107 -10.07 10.09 5.79
CA VAL A 107 -11.13 10.93 6.36
C VAL A 107 -12.47 10.64 5.70
N ALA A 108 -12.54 10.59 4.37
CA ALA A 108 -13.81 10.48 3.65
C ALA A 108 -14.40 9.05 3.66
N ARG A 109 -13.56 8.01 3.67
CA ARG A 109 -14.00 6.61 3.51
C ARG A 109 -14.94 6.11 4.62
N PRO A 110 -14.68 6.37 5.93
CA PRO A 110 -15.62 5.98 6.97
C PRO A 110 -17.01 6.60 6.80
N TRP A 111 -17.07 7.87 6.37
CA TRP A 111 -18.33 8.56 6.09
C TRP A 111 -19.08 7.96 4.91
N ALA A 112 -18.37 7.70 3.81
CA ALA A 112 -18.95 7.02 2.65
C ALA A 112 -19.55 5.65 3.04
N GLN A 113 -18.82 4.88 3.84
CA GLN A 113 -19.29 3.58 4.33
C GLN A 113 -20.53 3.71 5.23
N GLN A 114 -20.56 4.69 6.13
CA GLN A 114 -21.69 4.88 7.03
C GLN A 114 -22.93 5.38 6.29
N LEU A 115 -22.78 6.27 5.32
CA LEU A 115 -23.87 6.73 4.47
C LEU A 115 -24.51 5.56 3.71
N VAL A 116 -23.70 4.69 3.11
CA VAL A 116 -24.20 3.48 2.43
C VAL A 116 -24.91 2.53 3.39
N ARG A 117 -24.44 2.41 4.64
CA ARG A 117 -25.08 1.56 5.65
C ARG A 117 -26.41 2.13 6.15
N ALA A 118 -26.48 3.44 6.34
CA ALA A 118 -27.72 4.12 6.74
C ALA A 118 -28.84 3.89 5.70
N GLU A 119 -28.51 3.83 4.41
CA GLU A 119 -29.47 3.45 3.36
C GLU A 119 -30.04 2.02 3.50
N LEU A 120 -29.36 1.14 4.25
CA LEU A 120 -29.73 -0.27 4.42
C LEU A 120 -30.54 -0.55 5.71
N GLY A 121 -30.60 0.37 6.68
CA GLY A 121 -31.37 0.15 7.90
C GLY A 121 -31.32 1.26 8.95
N SER A 122 -32.39 1.35 9.76
CA SER A 122 -32.62 2.45 10.72
C SER A 122 -31.61 2.55 11.86
N HIS A 123 -30.93 1.45 12.22
CA HIS A 123 -29.89 1.49 13.26
C HIS A 123 -28.64 2.27 12.80
N ASP A 124 -28.29 2.15 11.52
CA ASP A 124 -27.15 2.85 10.94
C ASP A 124 -27.46 4.33 10.64
N GLU A 125 -28.74 4.69 10.51
CA GLU A 125 -29.22 6.08 10.45
C GLU A 125 -28.95 6.83 11.75
N ASP A 126 -29.26 6.22 12.92
CA ASP A 126 -28.99 6.83 14.23
C ASP A 126 -27.48 7.07 14.45
N GLU A 127 -26.64 6.13 14.01
CA GLU A 127 -25.19 6.26 14.09
C GLU A 127 -24.66 7.34 13.15
N LEU A 128 -25.19 7.42 11.93
CA LEU A 128 -24.86 8.49 10.99
C LEU A 128 -25.24 9.86 11.56
N GLN A 129 -26.42 9.97 12.17
CA GLN A 129 -26.89 11.19 12.80
C GLN A 129 -25.96 11.62 13.95
N ARG A 130 -25.53 10.67 14.79
CA ARG A 130 -24.54 10.95 15.85
C ARG A 130 -23.22 11.46 15.26
N MET A 131 -22.72 10.85 14.19
CA MET A 131 -21.49 11.30 13.52
C MET A 131 -21.64 12.72 12.94
N ILE A 132 -22.79 13.06 12.38
CA ILE A 132 -23.10 14.41 11.87
C ILE A 132 -23.06 15.42 13.02
N GLU A 133 -23.72 15.13 14.13
CA GLU A 133 -23.76 16.00 15.32
C GLU A 133 -22.37 16.22 15.92
N GLU A 134 -21.57 15.16 16.07
CA GLU A 134 -20.18 15.25 16.53
C GLU A 134 -19.35 16.14 15.60
N ARG A 135 -19.51 15.94 14.28
CA ARG A 135 -18.82 16.76 13.28
C ARG A 135 -19.23 18.23 13.32
N GLU A 136 -20.52 18.54 13.50
CA GLU A 136 -20.98 19.94 13.58
C GLU A 136 -20.35 20.67 14.77
N TRP A 137 -20.17 19.96 15.89
CA TRP A 137 -19.47 20.46 17.07
C TRP A 137 -17.99 20.75 16.76
N ASP A 138 -17.35 19.84 16.04
CA ASP A 138 -15.91 19.89 15.75
C ASP A 138 -15.56 20.74 14.53
N ALA A 139 -16.49 20.99 13.61
CA ALA A 139 -16.23 21.57 12.29
C ALA A 139 -15.58 22.96 12.37
N LYS A 140 -15.98 23.78 13.36
CA LYS A 140 -15.39 25.11 13.57
C LYS A 140 -13.93 25.01 14.02
N GLN A 141 -13.59 24.04 14.86
CA GLN A 141 -12.23 23.83 15.36
C GLN A 141 -11.35 23.20 14.27
N LEU A 142 -11.85 22.17 13.58
CA LEU A 142 -11.17 21.49 12.48
C LEU A 142 -10.82 22.43 11.33
N LEU A 143 -11.77 23.29 10.90
CA LEU A 143 -11.52 24.25 9.84
C LEU A 143 -10.49 25.31 10.24
N GLY A 144 -10.52 25.78 11.49
CA GLY A 144 -9.53 26.72 12.02
C GLY A 144 -8.12 26.12 12.02
N ILE A 145 -7.96 24.88 12.48
CA ILE A 145 -6.64 24.20 12.52
C ILE A 145 -6.09 23.96 11.10
N LEU A 146 -6.96 23.52 10.19
CA LEU A 146 -6.54 23.20 8.83
C LEU A 146 -6.28 24.45 7.96
N ARG A 147 -7.03 25.55 8.15
CA ARG A 147 -6.85 26.80 7.41
C ARG A 147 -5.80 27.73 8.02
N ASP A 148 -5.84 27.95 9.33
CA ASP A 148 -5.10 29.04 9.98
C ASP A 148 -3.71 28.63 10.48
N ARG A 149 -3.30 27.37 10.22
CA ARG A 149 -1.99 26.81 10.59
C ARG A 149 -1.66 26.93 12.09
N GLN A 150 -2.66 27.08 12.95
CA GLN A 150 -2.44 27.15 14.39
C GLN A 150 -1.82 25.83 14.89
N GLY A 151 -0.81 25.95 15.76
CA GLY A 151 -0.15 24.80 16.38
C GLY A 151 -1.15 24.01 17.21
N GLY A 152 -1.49 22.81 16.73
CA GLY A 152 -2.56 21.98 17.29
C GLY A 152 -2.21 21.44 18.67
N GLY A 153 -2.93 21.93 19.68
CA GLY A 153 -3.13 21.25 20.97
C GLY A 153 -4.49 20.55 21.04
N ASP A 154 -5.16 20.35 19.91
CA ASP A 154 -6.49 19.73 19.85
C ASP A 154 -6.37 18.21 20.06
N PRO A 155 -7.05 17.62 21.06
CA PRO A 155 -7.03 16.19 21.33
C PRO A 155 -7.75 15.34 20.28
N VAL A 156 -8.62 15.93 19.44
CA VAL A 156 -9.42 15.20 18.44
C VAL A 156 -8.61 14.92 17.17
N MET A 157 -7.75 15.86 16.76
CA MET A 157 -6.83 15.64 15.64
C MET A 157 -5.51 15.05 16.15
N ARG A 158 -5.13 13.87 15.63
CA ARG A 158 -3.75 13.38 15.72
C ARG A 158 -2.80 14.50 15.30
N ASN A 159 -1.92 14.90 16.22
CA ASN A 159 -0.97 15.98 16.02
C ASN A 159 -0.32 15.87 14.64
N LEU A 160 -0.57 16.85 13.77
CA LEU A 160 -0.12 16.81 12.38
C LEU A 160 1.40 16.68 12.30
N THR A 161 2.12 17.22 13.29
CA THR A 161 3.56 17.09 13.42
C THR A 161 3.98 15.64 13.61
N GLU A 162 3.28 14.90 14.47
CA GLU A 162 3.54 13.48 14.72
C GLU A 162 3.21 12.63 13.49
N GLN A 163 2.14 12.95 12.77
CA GLN A 163 1.81 12.27 11.51
C GLN A 163 2.88 12.48 10.44
N VAL A 164 3.41 13.71 10.33
CA VAL A 164 4.51 14.03 9.42
C VAL A 164 5.79 13.30 9.85
N GLU A 165 6.12 13.28 11.14
CA GLU A 165 7.28 12.52 11.65
C GLU A 165 7.16 11.03 11.35
N TRP A 166 5.98 10.46 11.59
CA TRP A 166 5.71 9.07 11.28
C TRP A 166 5.85 8.78 9.79
N LEU A 167 5.35 9.65 8.91
CA LEU A 167 5.48 9.52 7.45
C LEU A 167 6.94 9.62 6.99
N VAL A 168 7.69 10.61 7.47
CA VAL A 168 9.11 10.79 7.15
C VAL A 168 9.90 9.54 7.58
N HIS A 169 9.60 8.98 8.74
CA HIS A 169 10.28 7.79 9.24
C HIS A 169 9.86 6.50 8.52
N SER A 170 8.57 6.30 8.27
CA SER A 170 8.02 5.07 7.69
C SER A 170 8.40 4.94 6.20
N GLU A 171 8.28 6.02 5.43
CA GLU A 171 8.61 6.10 4.00
C GLU A 171 10.09 6.44 3.73
N ARG A 172 10.88 6.67 4.78
CA ARG A 172 12.31 7.03 4.74
C ARG A 172 12.57 8.28 3.87
N LEU A 173 11.86 9.36 4.12
CA LEU A 173 11.93 10.57 3.28
C LEU A 173 13.09 11.48 3.67
N ASP A 174 13.68 12.15 2.68
CA ASP A 174 14.71 13.16 2.89
C ASP A 174 14.09 14.50 3.28
N ALA A 175 13.65 14.56 4.53
CA ALA A 175 12.91 15.68 5.07
C ALA A 175 13.34 15.97 6.52
N PRO A 176 14.55 16.52 6.72
CA PRO A 176 15.04 16.83 8.05
C PRO A 176 14.13 17.85 8.78
N PRO A 177 14.20 17.92 10.12
CA PRO A 177 13.45 18.93 10.88
C PRO A 177 13.77 20.33 10.34
N ASN A 178 12.75 21.18 10.23
CA ASN A 178 12.83 22.54 9.67
C ASN A 178 13.20 22.65 8.18
N SER A 179 13.19 21.56 7.41
CA SER A 179 13.43 21.61 5.96
C SER A 179 12.19 22.03 5.16
N ALA A 180 12.43 22.62 3.98
CA ALA A 180 11.36 22.94 3.03
C ALA A 180 10.61 21.67 2.60
N ALA A 181 11.32 20.55 2.37
CA ALA A 181 10.72 19.26 2.01
C ALA A 181 9.69 18.79 3.07
N ARG A 182 10.02 18.96 4.35
CA ARG A 182 9.14 18.63 5.47
C ARG A 182 7.90 19.54 5.54
N ALA A 183 8.08 20.83 5.28
CA ALA A 183 6.96 21.77 5.15
C ALA A 183 6.04 21.39 3.98
N THR A 184 6.59 20.93 2.86
CA THR A 184 5.81 20.47 1.71
C THR A 184 5.03 19.20 2.00
N ILE A 185 5.61 18.22 2.71
CA ILE A 185 4.88 17.02 3.18
C ILE A 185 3.74 17.42 4.11
N SER A 186 4.00 18.31 5.08
CA SER A 186 2.98 18.83 5.99
C SER A 186 1.84 19.53 5.25
N ARG A 187 2.15 20.31 4.21
CA ARG A 187 1.16 20.95 3.35
C ARG A 187 0.32 19.93 2.58
N ALA A 188 0.95 18.95 1.92
CA ALA A 188 0.24 17.91 1.16
C ALA A 188 -0.69 17.09 2.08
N LEU A 189 -0.24 16.76 3.29
CA LEU A 189 -1.06 16.09 4.29
C LEU A 189 -2.29 16.93 4.67
N ARG A 190 -2.10 18.23 4.98
CA ARG A 190 -3.22 19.15 5.29
C ARG A 190 -4.20 19.30 4.14
N GLU A 191 -3.69 19.41 2.92
CA GLU A 191 -4.50 19.53 1.71
C GLU A 191 -5.37 18.29 1.51
N GLY A 192 -4.80 17.10 1.65
CA GLY A 192 -5.57 15.85 1.62
C GLY A 192 -6.64 15.78 2.71
N LEU A 193 -6.33 16.18 3.94
CA LEU A 193 -7.32 16.22 5.03
C LEU A 193 -8.45 17.24 4.73
N LEU A 194 -8.13 18.41 4.19
CA LEU A 194 -9.11 19.43 3.77
C LEU A 194 -9.99 18.93 2.63
N GLU A 195 -9.41 18.29 1.62
CA GLU A 195 -10.17 17.66 0.53
C GLU A 195 -11.10 16.57 1.07
N GLY A 196 -10.63 15.74 2.01
CA GLY A 196 -11.47 14.73 2.66
C GLY A 196 -12.66 15.35 3.39
N GLN A 197 -12.48 16.49 4.05
CA GLN A 197 -13.59 17.21 4.69
C GLN A 197 -14.58 17.77 3.67
N ARG A 198 -14.09 18.31 2.53
CA ARG A 198 -14.95 18.78 1.44
C ARG A 198 -15.74 17.64 0.80
N ASP A 199 -15.13 16.46 0.67
CA ASP A 199 -15.83 15.28 0.18
C ASP A 199 -16.98 14.88 1.12
N ILE A 200 -16.75 14.94 2.44
CA ILE A 200 -17.80 14.70 3.43
C ILE A 200 -18.94 15.72 3.27
N ASP A 201 -18.64 17.02 3.15
CA ASP A 201 -19.66 18.04 2.90
C ASP A 201 -20.44 17.78 1.59
N ALA A 202 -19.73 17.37 0.54
CA ALA A 202 -20.35 17.04 -0.75
C ALA A 202 -21.23 15.79 -0.66
N MET A 203 -20.84 14.78 0.11
CA MET A 203 -21.65 13.58 0.36
C MET A 203 -22.90 13.90 1.19
N LEU A 204 -22.75 14.63 2.30
CA LEU A 204 -23.86 14.99 3.19
C LEU A 204 -24.87 15.94 2.51
N SER A 205 -24.41 16.82 1.63
CA SER A 205 -25.28 17.69 0.83
C SER A 205 -25.93 16.97 -0.36
N GLY A 206 -25.58 15.71 -0.64
CA GLY A 206 -26.04 14.96 -1.81
C GLY A 206 -25.44 15.43 -3.14
N SER A 207 -24.45 16.33 -3.12
CA SER A 207 -23.76 16.82 -4.32
C SER A 207 -22.86 15.74 -4.96
N THR A 208 -22.36 14.80 -4.14
CA THR A 208 -21.55 13.66 -4.56
C THR A 208 -22.13 12.38 -3.95
N SER A 209 -22.23 11.30 -4.73
CA SER A 209 -22.68 10.02 -4.19
C SER A 209 -21.62 9.39 -3.27
N ALA A 210 -22.06 8.90 -2.10
CA ALA A 210 -21.25 8.12 -1.18
C ALA A 210 -20.95 6.70 -1.70
N ILE A 211 -21.82 6.20 -2.60
CA ILE A 211 -21.56 4.96 -3.30
C ILE A 211 -20.37 5.25 -4.23
N PRO A 212 -19.24 4.52 -4.08
CA PRO A 212 -18.23 4.58 -5.10
C PRO A 212 -18.94 4.19 -6.38
N HIS A 213 -19.05 5.14 -7.32
CA HIS A 213 -19.02 4.75 -8.71
C HIS A 213 -17.65 4.10 -8.85
N GLU A 214 -17.56 2.80 -8.55
CA GLU A 214 -16.64 1.95 -9.25
C GLU A 214 -16.88 2.34 -10.70
N ARG A 215 -15.98 3.17 -11.23
CA ARG A 215 -15.66 3.12 -12.65
C ARG A 215 -15.35 1.66 -12.81
N LEU A 216 -16.36 0.87 -13.21
CA LEU A 216 -16.28 -0.53 -13.51
C LEU A 216 -15.01 -0.62 -14.33
N SER A 217 -13.93 -1.01 -13.65
CA SER A 217 -12.59 -0.92 -14.20
C SER A 217 -12.71 -1.84 -15.40
N LYS A 218 -12.68 -1.24 -16.61
CA LYS A 218 -12.98 -1.87 -17.91
C LYS A 218 -13.12 -3.37 -17.72
N ALA A 219 -14.37 -3.85 -17.66
CA ALA A 219 -14.69 -5.26 -17.44
C ALA A 219 -13.58 -6.08 -18.08
N ARG A 220 -12.80 -6.82 -17.27
CA ARG A 220 -11.92 -7.86 -17.79
C ARG A 220 -12.80 -8.58 -18.80
N GLY A 221 -12.39 -8.54 -20.08
CA GLY A 221 -13.25 -8.89 -21.21
C GLY A 221 -14.09 -10.09 -20.85
N GLY A 222 -15.41 -9.95 -21.00
CA GLY A 222 -16.34 -11.04 -20.73
C GLY A 222 -15.79 -12.31 -21.36
N ALA A 223 -15.99 -13.44 -20.67
CA ALA A 223 -15.67 -14.76 -21.19
C ALA A 223 -16.04 -14.81 -22.69
N PRO A 224 -15.09 -15.16 -23.57
CA PRO A 224 -15.32 -15.08 -25.00
C PRO A 224 -16.52 -15.96 -25.35
N ARG A 225 -17.35 -15.46 -26.26
CA ARG A 225 -18.53 -16.22 -26.69
C ARG A 225 -18.11 -17.45 -27.48
N ILE A 226 -18.99 -18.45 -27.52
CA ILE A 226 -18.77 -19.67 -28.32
C ILE A 226 -18.49 -19.28 -29.79
N SER A 227 -19.20 -18.30 -30.33
CA SER A 227 -18.94 -17.75 -31.68
C SER A 227 -17.52 -17.22 -31.86
N GLU A 228 -16.99 -16.47 -30.87
CA GLU A 228 -15.66 -15.85 -30.92
C GLU A 228 -14.55 -16.90 -30.88
N VAL A 229 -14.69 -17.91 -30.01
CA VAL A 229 -13.70 -19.00 -29.92
C VAL A 229 -13.72 -19.89 -31.17
N MET A 230 -14.89 -20.17 -31.71
CA MET A 230 -15.03 -20.99 -32.92
C MET A 230 -14.57 -20.25 -34.17
N SER A 231 -14.79 -18.93 -34.27
CA SER A 231 -14.23 -18.12 -35.36
C SER A 231 -12.71 -18.18 -35.36
N ALA A 232 -12.08 -18.02 -34.19
CA ALA A 232 -10.62 -18.11 -34.06
C ALA A 232 -10.07 -19.51 -34.39
N TYR A 233 -10.88 -20.57 -34.22
CA TYR A 233 -10.55 -21.92 -34.65
C TYR A 233 -10.67 -22.09 -36.16
N VAL A 234 -11.75 -21.60 -36.77
CA VAL A 234 -11.99 -21.64 -38.22
C VAL A 234 -10.89 -20.90 -38.98
N ASP A 235 -10.42 -19.76 -38.46
CA ASP A 235 -9.31 -18.98 -39.05
C ASP A 235 -7.98 -19.75 -39.14
N ARG A 236 -7.83 -20.83 -38.35
CA ARG A 236 -6.64 -21.69 -38.38
C ARG A 236 -6.77 -22.87 -39.36
N LEU A 237 -7.95 -23.11 -39.90
CA LEU A 237 -8.19 -24.16 -40.88
C LEU A 237 -7.72 -23.69 -42.27
N ARG A 238 -7.16 -24.62 -43.06
CA ARG A 238 -6.61 -24.31 -44.40
C ARG A 238 -7.45 -24.86 -45.55
N ALA A 239 -8.32 -25.84 -45.29
CA ALA A 239 -9.10 -26.50 -46.31
C ALA A 239 -10.47 -25.81 -46.49
N PRO A 240 -10.80 -25.26 -47.68
CA PRO A 240 -12.03 -24.49 -47.90
C PRO A 240 -13.32 -25.27 -47.61
N ARG A 241 -13.31 -26.58 -47.87
CA ARG A 241 -14.45 -27.45 -47.59
C ARG A 241 -14.68 -27.60 -46.08
N THR A 242 -13.62 -27.80 -45.32
CA THR A 242 -13.67 -27.94 -43.85
C THR A 242 -14.08 -26.63 -43.18
N ILE A 243 -13.66 -25.49 -43.73
CA ILE A 243 -14.10 -24.16 -43.26
C ILE A 243 -15.63 -24.04 -43.38
N ARG A 244 -16.20 -24.33 -44.56
CA ARG A 244 -17.66 -24.24 -44.78
C ARG A 244 -18.45 -25.20 -43.89
N GLU A 245 -17.95 -26.42 -43.70
CA GLU A 245 -18.58 -27.42 -42.83
C GLU A 245 -18.52 -26.96 -41.35
N ALA A 246 -17.40 -26.39 -40.91
CA ALA A 246 -17.25 -25.86 -39.55
C ALA A 246 -18.14 -24.63 -39.31
N GLU A 247 -18.20 -23.68 -40.25
CA GLU A 247 -19.09 -22.50 -40.18
C GLU A 247 -20.57 -22.91 -40.12
N GLY A 248 -20.96 -23.88 -40.95
CA GLY A 248 -22.31 -24.43 -40.93
C GLY A 248 -22.66 -25.09 -39.60
N ALA A 249 -21.76 -25.92 -39.06
CA ALA A 249 -21.95 -26.57 -37.77
C ALA A 249 -22.04 -25.57 -36.61
N VAL A 250 -21.17 -24.55 -36.59
CA VAL A 250 -21.19 -23.47 -35.58
C VAL A 250 -22.50 -22.68 -35.62
N THR A 251 -22.98 -22.36 -36.82
CA THR A 251 -24.24 -21.64 -37.00
C THR A 251 -25.42 -22.46 -36.50
N SER A 252 -25.50 -23.75 -36.87
CA SER A 252 -26.55 -24.65 -36.38
C SER A 252 -26.50 -24.83 -34.86
N PHE A 253 -25.30 -24.93 -34.27
CA PHE A 253 -25.12 -25.06 -32.84
C PHE A 253 -25.57 -23.80 -32.08
N ILE A 254 -25.18 -22.61 -32.54
CA ILE A 254 -25.61 -21.33 -31.95
C ILE A 254 -27.13 -21.16 -32.07
N MET A 255 -27.74 -21.55 -33.19
CA MET A 255 -29.19 -21.50 -33.34
C MET A 255 -29.93 -22.43 -32.36
N ALA A 256 -29.34 -23.57 -32.01
CA ALA A 256 -29.96 -24.54 -31.12
C ALA A 256 -29.73 -24.25 -29.62
N VAL A 257 -28.54 -23.77 -29.25
CA VAL A 257 -28.10 -23.63 -27.84
C VAL A 257 -28.00 -22.17 -27.39
N GLY A 258 -27.88 -21.23 -28.32
CA GLY A 258 -27.60 -19.81 -28.05
C GLY A 258 -26.10 -19.51 -27.98
N ASP A 259 -25.74 -18.27 -28.28
CA ASP A 259 -24.34 -17.81 -28.26
C ASP A 259 -23.93 -17.35 -26.85
N LEU A 260 -23.63 -18.35 -26.01
CA LEU A 260 -23.29 -18.18 -24.60
C LEU A 260 -21.81 -17.81 -24.39
N PRO A 261 -21.46 -17.08 -23.32
CA PRO A 261 -20.07 -16.91 -22.89
C PRO A 261 -19.52 -18.23 -22.32
N LEU A 262 -18.25 -18.55 -22.62
CA LEU A 262 -17.56 -19.77 -22.15
C LEU A 262 -16.95 -19.64 -20.74
#